data_AF-A0AAX6NCX7-F1
#
_entry.id   AF-A0AAX6NCX7-F1
#
_cell.length_a   1.000
_cell.length_b   1.000
_cell.length_c   1.000
_cell.angle_alpha   90.00
_cell.angle_beta   90.00
_cell.angle_gamma   90.00
#
_symmetry.space_group_name_H-M   'P 1'
#
loop_
_entity.id
_entity.type
_entity.pdbx_description
1 polymer ?
#
loop_
_entity_poly.entity_id
_entity_poly.type
_entity_poly.pdbx_seq_one_letter_code
_entity_poly.pdbx_strand_id
1 'polypeptide(L)'
;MDSLVPRYKYSESWGRTKSYFVKLEAIRHYLMGTRVIVIDPQNEYRAITESLGGQFINLSSNSKDRINPLEITADVELEEDARGFLSTKIMDVFLIIQVMLGKDKKLSANEKRAILYAIQKMYERFGITDAGYQMNAEDELVINEEFIMVGNSSQKMPTLSDLDTSMREIKDSSEIAKELEPFVNGVMDLFNGETNVDLNNDFVVFGIRDLEQSMTDVAMFICLEFIWNKIKSGDKKRRLIIVDEAWIMLKNESSGRFLEKVAKTARKFNAGLIR
;
A
#
# COMPACT_ATOMS: atom_id res chain seq x y z
N MET A 1 29.22 3.17 -52.36
CA MET A 1 28.75 1.91 -51.75
C MET A 1 28.66 2.17 -50.25
N ASP A 2 27.63 2.91 -49.84
CA ASP A 2 27.35 3.16 -48.44
C ASP A 2 26.37 2.10 -47.94
N SER A 3 26.75 1.47 -46.84
CA SER A 3 26.12 0.32 -46.23
C SER A 3 24.72 0.64 -45.70
N LEU A 4 23.69 0.06 -46.34
CA LEU A 4 22.36 -0.15 -45.77
C LEU A 4 22.44 -1.23 -44.68
N VAL A 5 22.70 -0.84 -43.44
CA VAL A 5 22.43 -1.67 -42.27
C VAL A 5 21.21 -1.09 -41.56
N PRO A 6 20.05 -1.76 -41.56
CA PRO A 6 18.89 -1.29 -40.81
C PRO A 6 19.20 -1.36 -39.31
N ARG A 7 19.24 -0.22 -38.63
CA ARG A 7 19.19 -0.18 -37.16
C ARG A 7 17.75 -0.52 -36.74
N TYR A 8 17.46 -1.80 -36.55
CA TYR A 8 16.25 -2.21 -35.87
C TYR A 8 16.26 -1.64 -34.45
N LYS A 9 15.27 -0.80 -34.11
CA LYS A 9 14.99 -0.36 -32.75
C LYS A 9 14.47 -1.56 -31.94
N TYR A 10 15.38 -2.28 -31.27
CA TYR A 10 15.05 -3.46 -30.46
C TYR A 10 14.35 -3.14 -29.12
N SER A 11 14.17 -1.86 -28.74
CA SER A 11 13.70 -1.51 -27.38
C SER A 11 12.19 -1.75 -27.14
N GLU A 12 11.33 -1.61 -28.14
CA GLU A 12 9.87 -1.71 -27.95
C GLU A 12 9.36 -3.17 -27.93
N SER A 13 10.05 -4.09 -28.63
CA SER A 13 9.67 -5.51 -28.71
C SER A 13 9.82 -6.26 -27.38
N TRP A 14 10.78 -5.84 -26.56
CA TRP A 14 11.07 -6.47 -25.27
C TRP A 14 10.03 -6.14 -24.19
N GLY A 15 9.45 -4.94 -24.22
CA GLY A 15 8.37 -4.54 -23.31
C GLY A 15 7.10 -5.39 -23.51
N ARG A 16 6.65 -5.53 -24.75
CA ARG A 16 5.45 -6.33 -25.09
C ARG A 16 5.59 -7.81 -24.74
N THR A 17 6.77 -8.39 -24.99
CA THR A 17 7.00 -9.82 -24.76
C THR A 17 7.09 -10.14 -23.26
N LYS A 18 7.69 -9.24 -22.47
CA LYS A 18 7.72 -9.37 -20.99
C LYS A 18 6.32 -9.28 -20.40
N SER A 19 5.55 -8.24 -20.74
CA SER A 19 4.18 -8.08 -20.24
C SER A 19 3.32 -9.31 -20.59
N TYR A 20 3.43 -9.82 -21.83
CA TYR A 20 2.73 -11.04 -22.24
C TYR A 20 3.15 -12.27 -21.41
N PHE A 21 4.46 -12.46 -21.20
CA PHE A 21 4.96 -13.56 -20.38
C PHE A 21 4.46 -13.50 -18.94
N VAL A 22 4.53 -12.32 -18.30
CA VAL A 22 4.07 -12.15 -16.91
C VAL A 22 2.56 -12.40 -16.79
N LYS A 23 1.75 -11.94 -17.76
CA LYS A 23 0.32 -12.25 -17.81
C LYS A 23 0.04 -13.75 -17.95
N LEU A 24 0.80 -14.46 -18.79
CA LEU A 24 0.67 -15.92 -18.90
C LEU A 24 1.00 -16.64 -17.59
N GLU A 25 2.07 -16.22 -16.90
CA GLU A 25 2.43 -16.77 -15.59
C GLU A 25 1.34 -16.47 -14.54
N ALA A 26 0.78 -15.26 -14.55
CA ALA A 26 -0.34 -14.90 -13.68
C ALA A 26 -1.54 -15.85 -13.87
N ILE A 27 -1.98 -16.07 -15.10
CA ILE A 27 -3.09 -16.99 -15.42
C ILE A 27 -2.74 -18.42 -15.00
N ARG A 28 -1.53 -18.87 -15.32
CA ARG A 28 -1.11 -20.25 -15.01
C ARG A 28 -1.14 -20.51 -13.51
N HIS A 29 -0.59 -19.60 -12.72
CA HIS A 29 -0.62 -19.69 -11.25
C HIS A 29 -2.06 -19.66 -10.72
N TYR A 30 -2.90 -18.77 -11.27
CA TYR A 30 -4.32 -18.71 -10.93
C TYR A 30 -5.04 -20.04 -11.18
N LEU A 31 -4.86 -20.64 -12.36
CA LEU A 31 -5.42 -21.95 -12.72
C LEU A 31 -4.88 -23.10 -11.84
N MET A 32 -3.70 -22.93 -11.23
CA MET A 32 -3.13 -23.87 -10.25
C MET A 32 -3.64 -23.65 -8.81
N GLY A 33 -4.63 -22.76 -8.62
CA GLY A 33 -5.19 -22.43 -7.30
C GLY A 33 -4.29 -21.52 -6.46
N THR A 34 -3.42 -20.74 -7.09
CA THR A 34 -2.67 -19.65 -6.44
C THR A 34 -3.47 -18.37 -6.55
N ARG A 35 -3.66 -17.65 -5.44
CA ARG A 35 -4.24 -16.31 -5.48
C ARG A 35 -3.30 -15.34 -6.18
N VAL A 36 -3.78 -14.56 -7.12
CA VAL A 36 -2.97 -13.60 -7.89
C VAL A 36 -3.40 -12.18 -7.53
N ILE A 37 -2.42 -11.34 -7.19
CA ILE A 37 -2.64 -9.94 -6.88
C ILE A 37 -1.69 -9.11 -7.73
N VAL A 38 -2.21 -8.17 -8.51
CA VAL A 38 -1.41 -7.35 -9.45
C VAL A 38 -1.55 -5.87 -9.09
N ILE A 39 -0.44 -5.15 -9.07
CA ILE A 39 -0.40 -3.68 -9.10
C ILE A 39 -0.08 -3.28 -10.54
N ASP A 40 -1.03 -2.62 -11.21
CA ASP A 40 -1.01 -2.36 -12.65
C ASP A 40 -1.13 -0.85 -12.94
N PRO A 41 -0.01 -0.16 -13.21
CA PRO A 41 -0.02 1.26 -13.53
C PRO A 41 -0.54 1.59 -14.93
N GLN A 42 -0.78 0.61 -15.79
CA GLN A 42 -1.20 0.85 -17.18
C GLN A 42 -2.60 0.30 -17.49
N ASN A 43 -3.28 -0.31 -16.52
CA ASN A 43 -4.56 -1.02 -16.66
C ASN A 43 -4.52 -2.10 -17.76
N GLU A 44 -3.34 -2.67 -17.98
CA GLU A 44 -3.05 -3.73 -18.94
C GLU A 44 -3.64 -5.10 -18.56
N TYR A 45 -4.02 -5.29 -17.30
CA TYR A 45 -4.63 -6.50 -16.74
C TYR A 45 -6.15 -6.40 -16.59
N ARG A 46 -6.78 -5.26 -16.90
CA ARG A 46 -8.23 -5.06 -16.73
C ARG A 46 -9.06 -6.11 -17.48
N ALA A 47 -8.83 -6.25 -18.78
CA ALA A 47 -9.62 -7.16 -19.63
C ALA A 47 -9.51 -8.62 -19.18
N ILE A 48 -8.33 -9.03 -18.71
CA ILE A 48 -8.14 -10.41 -18.24
C ILE A 48 -8.77 -10.64 -16.86
N THR A 49 -8.71 -9.64 -15.99
CA THR A 49 -9.38 -9.68 -14.68
C THR A 49 -10.88 -9.89 -14.87
N GLU A 50 -11.50 -9.09 -15.74
CA GLU A 50 -12.93 -9.21 -16.07
C GLU A 50 -13.27 -10.58 -16.69
N SER A 51 -12.41 -11.08 -17.59
CA SER A 51 -12.61 -12.39 -18.24
C SER A 51 -12.52 -13.58 -17.28
N LEU A 52 -11.71 -13.46 -16.22
CA LEU A 52 -11.52 -14.51 -15.21
C LEU A 52 -12.51 -14.41 -14.04
N GLY A 53 -13.43 -13.43 -14.04
CA GLY A 53 -14.30 -13.15 -12.89
C GLY A 53 -13.53 -12.60 -11.67
N GLY A 54 -12.36 -12.01 -11.92
CA GLY A 54 -11.53 -11.37 -10.92
C GLY A 54 -12.09 -10.01 -10.47
N GLN A 55 -11.45 -9.44 -9.46
CA GLN A 55 -11.78 -8.13 -8.91
C GLN A 55 -10.81 -7.08 -9.43
N PHE A 56 -11.33 -6.07 -10.13
CA PHE A 56 -10.55 -4.91 -10.55
C PHE A 56 -10.85 -3.73 -9.63
N ILE A 57 -9.86 -3.35 -8.81
CA ILE A 57 -9.91 -2.20 -7.91
C ILE A 57 -9.33 -1.01 -8.67
N ASN A 58 -10.16 0.00 -8.95
CA ASN A 58 -9.74 1.17 -9.71
C ASN A 58 -9.38 2.31 -8.77
N LEU A 59 -8.09 2.57 -8.58
CA LEU A 59 -7.61 3.67 -7.76
C LEU A 59 -7.44 4.92 -8.63
N SER A 60 -8.43 5.80 -8.55
CA SER A 60 -8.49 7.07 -9.28
C SER A 60 -9.33 8.08 -8.53
N SER A 61 -9.14 9.38 -8.78
CA SER A 61 -9.89 10.45 -8.09
C SER A 61 -11.41 10.32 -8.26
N ASN A 62 -11.89 9.74 -9.36
CA ASN A 62 -13.31 9.53 -9.64
C ASN A 62 -13.86 8.19 -9.15
N SER A 63 -12.99 7.27 -8.71
CA SER A 63 -13.44 5.98 -8.17
C SER A 63 -14.02 6.14 -6.78
N LYS A 64 -14.80 5.15 -6.35
CA LYS A 64 -15.21 4.99 -4.96
C LYS A 64 -14.21 4.16 -4.16
N ASP A 65 -13.33 3.42 -4.82
CA ASP A 65 -12.36 2.55 -4.17
C ASP A 65 -11.33 3.40 -3.41
N ARG A 66 -11.08 3.03 -2.15
CA ARG A 66 -10.21 3.75 -1.23
C ARG A 66 -9.38 2.74 -0.43
N ILE A 67 -8.13 3.10 -0.19
CA ILE A 67 -7.21 2.41 0.71
C ILE A 67 -6.69 3.44 1.70
N ASN A 68 -6.90 3.20 2.98
CA ASN A 68 -6.37 4.03 4.04
C ASN A 68 -4.94 3.59 4.40
N PRO A 69 -3.89 4.40 4.11
CA PRO A 69 -2.52 4.08 4.48
C PRO A 69 -2.30 4.03 6.01
N LEU A 70 -3.22 4.58 6.81
CA LEU A 70 -3.15 4.59 8.27
C LEU A 70 -3.96 3.47 8.93
N GLU A 71 -4.64 2.62 8.15
CA GLU A 71 -5.36 1.47 8.69
C GLU A 71 -4.38 0.46 9.31
N ILE A 72 -4.73 -0.05 10.49
CA ILE A 72 -4.05 -1.18 11.12
C ILE A 72 -4.86 -2.44 10.79
N THR A 73 -4.23 -3.40 10.12
CA THR A 73 -4.85 -4.70 9.86
C THR A 73 -4.84 -5.55 11.13
N ALA A 74 -6.03 -5.96 11.52
CA ALA A 74 -6.32 -6.75 12.70
C ALA A 74 -6.02 -8.24 12.49
N ASP A 75 -4.76 -8.62 12.35
CA ASP A 75 -4.31 -9.99 12.66
C ASP A 75 -2.85 -9.92 13.09
N VAL A 76 -2.66 -9.31 14.26
CA VAL A 76 -1.56 -9.72 15.11
C VAL A 76 -2.07 -11.03 15.72
N GLU A 77 -1.90 -12.16 15.01
CA GLU A 77 -1.91 -13.46 15.71
C GLU A 77 -1.07 -13.24 16.97
N LEU A 78 -1.68 -13.51 18.11
CA LEU A 78 -1.15 -13.34 19.46
C LEU A 78 0.05 -14.28 19.68
N GLU A 79 1.10 -14.14 18.89
CA GLU A 79 2.43 -14.58 19.26
C GLU A 79 3.10 -13.50 20.12
N GLU A 80 4.18 -13.89 20.77
CA GLU A 80 4.96 -13.12 21.76
C GLU A 80 5.43 -11.72 21.28
N ASP A 81 5.18 -11.38 20.01
CA ASP A 81 5.49 -10.15 19.26
C ASP A 81 4.35 -9.10 19.18
N ALA A 82 3.23 -9.27 19.89
CA ALA A 82 2.18 -8.23 19.95
C ALA A 82 2.68 -6.88 20.49
N ARG A 83 3.86 -6.85 21.13
CA ARG A 83 4.57 -5.62 21.48
C ARG A 83 5.28 -5.06 20.25
N GLY A 84 4.82 -3.90 19.77
CA GLY A 84 5.50 -3.17 18.69
C GLY A 84 4.81 -3.21 17.32
N PHE A 85 3.58 -3.72 17.23
CA PHE A 85 2.77 -3.59 16.01
C PHE A 85 2.57 -2.11 15.65
N LEU A 86 2.27 -1.27 16.65
CA LEU A 86 2.08 0.16 16.46
C LEU A 86 3.38 0.82 16.07
N SER A 87 4.50 0.46 16.70
CA SER A 87 5.83 0.92 16.29
C SER A 87 6.14 0.59 14.82
N THR A 88 5.79 -0.61 14.36
CA THR A 88 5.94 -1.00 12.95
C THR A 88 5.05 -0.15 12.05
N LYS A 89 3.77 0.04 12.42
CA LYS A 89 2.85 0.86 11.65
C LYS A 89 3.29 2.32 11.59
N ILE A 90 3.77 2.90 12.69
CA ILE A 90 4.31 4.27 12.74
C ILE A 90 5.46 4.41 11.73
N MET A 91 6.35 3.43 11.66
CA MET A 91 7.45 3.43 10.70
C MET A 91 6.96 3.28 9.24
N ASP A 92 5.96 2.44 8.99
CA ASP A 92 5.38 2.28 7.66
C ASP A 92 4.68 3.58 7.21
N VAL A 93 3.90 4.23 8.08
CA VAL A 93 3.30 5.55 7.80
C VAL A 93 4.36 6.62 7.56
N PHE A 94 5.45 6.61 8.34
CA PHE A 94 6.56 7.52 8.12
C PHE A 94 7.20 7.33 6.74
N LEU A 95 7.38 6.08 6.29
CA LEU A 95 7.88 5.79 4.94
C LEU A 95 6.91 6.29 3.86
N ILE A 96 5.59 6.12 4.04
CA ILE A 96 4.57 6.65 3.13
C ILE A 96 4.70 8.17 2.99
N ILE A 97 4.83 8.89 4.11
CA ILE A 97 5.05 10.34 4.11
C ILE A 97 6.32 10.70 3.33
N GLN A 98 7.43 9.97 3.51
CA GLN A 98 8.65 10.20 2.75
C GLN A 98 8.45 10.00 1.25
N VAL A 99 7.65 9.02 0.84
CA VAL A 99 7.32 8.80 -0.58
C VAL A 99 6.42 9.93 -1.11
N MET A 100 5.43 10.37 -0.33
CA MET A 100 4.54 11.50 -0.67
C MET A 100 5.29 12.82 -0.85
N LEU A 101 6.30 13.09 -0.01
CA LEU A 101 7.16 14.27 -0.12
C LEU A 101 8.10 14.23 -1.34
N GLY A 102 8.21 13.08 -1.99
CA GLY A 102 9.03 12.88 -3.17
C GLY A 102 10.51 12.62 -2.89
N LYS A 103 11.17 12.00 -3.87
CA LYS A 103 12.56 11.51 -3.78
C LYS A 103 13.62 12.58 -3.45
N ASP A 104 13.34 13.84 -3.74
CA ASP A 104 14.30 14.93 -3.60
C ASP A 104 14.21 15.62 -2.22
N LYS A 105 13.14 15.36 -1.45
CA LYS A 105 12.96 15.94 -0.12
C LYS A 105 13.85 15.24 0.91
N LYS A 106 14.71 16.01 1.57
CA LYS A 106 15.52 15.54 2.69
C LYS A 106 14.99 16.11 4.00
N LEU A 107 14.47 15.23 4.85
CA LEU A 107 14.05 15.58 6.21
C LEU A 107 15.26 15.67 7.15
N SER A 108 15.33 16.75 7.91
CA SER A 108 16.24 16.93 9.05
C SER A 108 15.90 15.97 10.20
N ALA A 109 16.82 15.78 11.14
CA ALA A 109 16.59 14.94 12.31
C ALA A 109 15.40 15.43 13.16
N ASN A 110 15.21 16.76 13.26
CA ASN A 110 14.11 17.35 14.02
C ASN A 110 12.76 17.11 13.33
N GLU A 111 12.67 17.31 12.02
CA GLU A 111 11.46 17.02 11.24
C GLU A 111 11.09 15.53 11.34
N LYS A 112 12.07 14.62 11.19
CA LYS A 112 11.83 13.17 11.33
C LYS A 112 11.23 12.83 12.70
N ARG A 113 11.85 13.34 13.77
CA ARG A 113 11.36 13.13 15.14
C ARG A 113 9.96 13.70 15.33
N ALA A 114 9.70 14.90 14.79
CA ALA A 114 8.40 15.56 14.89
C ALA A 114 7.30 14.78 14.15
N ILE A 115 7.58 14.29 12.94
CA ILE A 115 6.64 13.47 12.18
C ILE A 115 6.33 12.17 12.93
N LEU A 116 7.35 11.44 13.39
CA LEU A 116 7.15 10.21 14.16
C LEU A 116 6.30 10.46 15.42
N TYR A 117 6.58 11.55 16.13
CA TYR A 117 5.81 11.97 17.30
C TYR A 117 4.36 12.35 16.94
N ALA A 118 4.13 13.02 15.81
CA ALA A 118 2.80 13.36 15.30
C ALA A 118 1.97 12.11 14.96
N ILE A 119 2.58 11.12 14.28
CA ILE A 119 1.92 9.85 13.95
C ILE A 119 1.55 9.10 15.24
N GLN A 120 2.46 9.03 16.21
CA GLN A 120 2.18 8.42 17.51
C GLN A 120 1.01 9.12 18.22
N LYS A 121 1.05 10.46 18.31
CA LYS A 121 -0.01 11.25 18.93
C LYS A 121 -1.37 11.09 18.27
N MET A 122 -1.38 10.95 16.95
CA MET A 122 -2.59 10.67 16.18
C MET A 122 -3.19 9.32 16.60
N TYR A 123 -2.41 8.23 16.59
CA TYR A 123 -2.90 6.92 17.02
C TYR A 123 -3.38 6.93 18.48
N GLU A 124 -2.65 7.60 19.39
CA GLU A 124 -3.06 7.77 20.79
C GLU A 124 -4.45 8.44 20.92
N ARG A 125 -4.77 9.44 20.09
CA ARG A 125 -6.10 10.10 20.09
C ARG A 125 -7.23 9.17 19.66
N PHE A 126 -6.91 8.19 18.83
CA PHE A 126 -7.84 7.16 18.38
C PHE A 126 -7.89 5.97 19.35
N GLY A 127 -7.21 6.05 20.50
CA GLY A 127 -7.15 4.98 21.49
C GLY A 127 -6.25 3.82 21.07
N ILE A 128 -5.35 4.01 20.11
CA ILE A 128 -4.50 2.95 19.56
C ILE A 128 -3.10 3.07 20.17
N THR A 129 -2.69 2.06 20.95
CA THR A 129 -1.41 2.05 21.69
C THR A 129 -0.69 0.71 21.55
N ASP A 130 0.59 0.63 21.93
CA ASP A 130 1.31 -0.67 22.01
C ASP A 130 0.70 -1.63 23.04
N ALA A 131 -0.13 -1.13 23.98
CA ALA A 131 -0.93 -1.97 24.88
C ALA A 131 -2.20 -2.53 24.21
N GLY A 132 -2.38 -2.27 22.91
CA GLY A 132 -3.60 -2.54 22.16
C GLY A 132 -4.52 -1.33 22.11
N TYR A 133 -5.81 -1.60 21.91
CA TYR A 133 -6.85 -0.58 21.83
C TYR A 133 -7.32 -0.21 23.26
N GLN A 134 -7.22 1.07 23.61
CA GLN A 134 -7.84 1.63 24.81
C GLN A 134 -9.33 1.83 24.52
N MET A 135 -10.14 0.98 25.14
CA MET A 135 -11.59 0.96 25.00
C MET A 135 -12.23 1.98 25.95
N ASN A 136 -13.36 2.58 25.55
CA ASN A 136 -14.22 3.24 26.53
C ASN A 136 -14.89 2.16 27.40
N ALA A 137 -15.31 2.51 28.62
CA ALA A 137 -15.87 1.54 29.58
C ALA A 137 -17.16 0.82 29.12
N GLU A 138 -17.74 1.23 28.00
CA GLU A 138 -18.97 0.68 27.41
C GLU A 138 -18.72 -0.22 26.19
N ASP A 139 -17.48 -0.30 25.69
CA ASP A 139 -17.15 -1.09 24.50
C ASP A 139 -16.80 -2.55 24.88
N GLU A 140 -17.32 -3.53 24.14
CA GLU A 140 -17.13 -4.97 24.39
C GLU A 140 -16.13 -5.56 23.36
N LEU A 141 -15.01 -6.14 23.80
CA LEU A 141 -13.96 -6.62 22.89
C LEU A 141 -14.41 -7.96 22.27
N VAL A 142 -14.67 -7.97 20.95
CA VAL A 142 -14.93 -9.20 20.21
C VAL A 142 -13.76 -9.43 19.25
N ILE A 143 -12.98 -10.48 19.51
CA ILE A 143 -11.92 -10.93 18.60
C ILE A 143 -12.53 -12.03 17.72
N ASN A 144 -12.63 -11.81 16.40
CA ASN A 144 -12.92 -12.86 15.45
C ASN A 144 -11.77 -13.00 14.45
N GLU A 145 -11.68 -14.14 13.75
CA GLU A 145 -10.56 -14.53 12.87
C GLU A 145 -10.37 -13.64 11.62
N GLU A 146 -11.12 -12.54 11.50
CA GLU A 146 -11.07 -11.62 10.35
C GLU A 146 -11.01 -10.13 10.75
N PHE A 147 -11.34 -9.77 12.00
CA PHE A 147 -11.39 -8.38 12.48
C PHE A 147 -11.17 -8.25 14.00
N ILE A 148 -10.64 -7.10 14.44
CA ILE A 148 -10.76 -6.63 15.82
C ILE A 148 -12.05 -5.80 15.89
N MET A 149 -13.09 -6.34 16.54
CA MET A 149 -14.30 -5.60 16.88
C MET A 149 -14.15 -5.01 18.29
N VAL A 150 -14.25 -3.68 18.38
CA VAL A 150 -14.38 -2.95 19.64
C VAL A 150 -15.85 -2.55 19.77
N GLY A 151 -16.62 -3.37 20.48
CA GLY A 151 -18.08 -3.26 20.59
C GLY A 151 -18.84 -3.62 19.31
N ASN A 152 -20.03 -3.04 19.14
CA ASN A 152 -20.91 -3.19 17.98
C ASN A 152 -20.58 -2.19 16.84
N SER A 153 -19.44 -1.49 16.90
CA SER A 153 -19.02 -0.55 15.86
C SER A 153 -17.56 -0.79 15.47
N SER A 154 -17.28 -0.89 14.17
CA SER A 154 -15.94 -0.77 13.63
C SER A 154 -15.25 0.48 14.21
N GLN A 155 -14.19 0.31 14.99
CA GLN A 155 -13.44 1.46 15.51
C GLN A 155 -12.93 2.27 14.32
N LYS A 156 -13.28 3.57 14.30
CA LYS A 156 -12.88 4.49 13.25
C LYS A 156 -11.35 4.52 13.18
N MET A 157 -10.77 4.30 12.01
CA MET A 157 -9.33 4.43 11.79
C MET A 157 -8.96 5.89 11.48
N PRO A 158 -7.78 6.37 11.90
CA PRO A 158 -7.32 7.71 11.54
C PRO A 158 -7.15 7.82 10.02
N THR A 159 -7.32 9.03 9.49
CA THR A 159 -7.11 9.38 8.07
C THR A 159 -5.98 10.41 7.92
N LEU A 160 -5.57 10.73 6.68
CA LEU A 160 -4.54 11.73 6.45
C LEU A 160 -4.93 13.12 7.01
N SER A 161 -6.23 13.40 7.12
CA SER A 161 -6.75 14.61 7.80
C SER A 161 -6.41 14.64 9.29
N ASP A 162 -6.50 13.49 9.96
CA ASP A 162 -6.18 13.36 11.38
C ASP A 162 -4.67 13.47 11.63
N LEU A 163 -3.88 12.94 10.68
CA LEU A 163 -2.43 13.11 10.67
C LEU A 163 -2.03 14.58 10.44
N ASP A 164 -2.63 15.26 9.45
CA ASP A 164 -2.37 16.69 9.18
C ASP A 164 -2.64 17.54 10.42
N THR A 165 -3.78 17.30 11.09
CA THR A 165 -4.13 17.96 12.36
C THR A 165 -3.02 17.75 13.40
N SER A 166 -2.60 16.50 13.60
CA SER A 166 -1.57 16.14 14.58
C SER A 166 -0.20 16.75 14.23
N MET A 167 0.16 16.81 12.94
CA MET A 167 1.43 17.38 12.47
C MET A 167 1.47 18.90 12.61
N ARG A 168 0.35 19.60 12.42
CA ARG A 168 0.26 21.07 12.52
C ARG A 168 0.48 21.59 13.94
N GLU A 169 0.14 20.80 14.95
CA GLU A 169 0.34 21.14 16.36
C GLU A 169 1.81 21.08 16.80
N ILE A 170 2.66 20.41 16.02
CA ILE A 170 4.08 20.23 16.34
C ILE A 170 4.91 21.11 15.40
N LYS A 171 5.67 22.04 16.00
CA LYS A 171 6.44 23.08 15.30
C LYS A 171 7.25 22.56 14.10
N ASP A 172 8.04 21.50 14.29
CA ASP A 172 8.97 20.99 13.28
C ASP A 172 8.31 20.07 12.24
N SER A 173 7.00 19.74 12.37
CA SER A 173 6.24 19.00 11.35
C SER A 173 5.17 19.83 10.66
N SER A 174 4.89 21.04 11.15
CA SER A 174 3.83 21.91 10.63
C SER A 174 4.08 22.35 9.17
N GLU A 175 5.33 22.66 8.80
CA GLU A 175 5.67 22.98 7.41
C GLU A 175 5.55 21.76 6.49
N ILE A 176 5.92 20.57 6.98
CA ILE A 176 5.75 19.32 6.23
C ILE A 176 4.27 19.02 6.01
N ALA A 177 3.39 19.33 6.97
CA ALA A 177 1.95 19.15 6.82
C ALA A 177 1.39 19.98 5.65
N LYS A 178 1.91 21.20 5.42
CA LYS A 178 1.52 22.01 4.25
C LYS A 178 1.96 21.38 2.93
N GLU A 179 3.12 20.74 2.90
CA GLU A 179 3.58 20.01 1.71
C GLU A 179 2.73 18.76 1.42
N LEU A 180 2.09 18.19 2.45
CA LEU A 180 1.17 17.06 2.33
C LEU A 180 -0.28 17.47 2.02
N GLU A 181 -0.61 18.76 2.04
CA GLU A 181 -1.97 19.28 1.79
C GLU A 181 -2.64 18.73 0.51
N PRO A 182 -1.93 18.52 -0.62
CA PRO A 182 -2.52 17.91 -1.82
C PRO A 182 -3.15 16.53 -1.58
N PHE A 183 -2.59 15.74 -0.64
CA PHE A 183 -3.05 14.40 -0.27
C PHE A 183 -4.18 14.40 0.77
N VAL A 184 -4.45 15.55 1.40
CA VAL A 184 -5.46 15.69 2.45
C VAL A 184 -6.73 16.31 1.88
N ASN A 185 -6.64 17.54 1.37
CA ASN A 185 -7.80 18.30 0.87
C ASN A 185 -7.69 18.65 -0.61
N GLY A 186 -6.65 18.14 -1.29
CA GLY A 186 -6.37 18.45 -2.69
C GLY A 186 -6.87 17.40 -3.67
N VAL A 187 -6.39 17.49 -4.91
CA VAL A 187 -6.73 16.57 -6.01
C VAL A 187 -6.19 15.14 -5.82
N MET A 188 -5.36 14.92 -4.81
CA MET A 188 -4.68 13.67 -4.49
C MET A 188 -5.23 13.00 -3.22
N ASP A 189 -6.44 13.37 -2.77
CA ASP A 189 -7.12 12.89 -1.55
C ASP A 189 -7.60 11.42 -1.60
N LEU A 190 -7.25 10.68 -2.67
CA LEU A 190 -7.63 9.28 -2.87
C LEU A 190 -7.28 8.36 -1.69
N PHE A 191 -6.24 8.70 -0.92
CA PHE A 191 -5.79 7.94 0.23
C PHE A 191 -6.26 8.53 1.57
N ASN A 192 -7.08 9.59 1.53
CA ASN A 192 -7.64 10.25 2.71
C ASN A 192 -9.10 9.82 2.95
N GLY A 193 -9.29 8.57 3.34
CA GLY A 193 -10.61 8.01 3.63
C GLY A 193 -10.49 6.60 4.20
N GLU A 194 -11.62 6.02 4.59
CA GLU A 194 -11.66 4.65 5.08
C GLU A 194 -11.44 3.65 3.94
N THR A 195 -10.70 2.58 4.22
CA THR A 195 -10.55 1.47 3.28
C THR A 195 -11.91 0.82 3.02
N ASN A 196 -12.26 0.62 1.75
CA ASN A 196 -13.50 -0.04 1.36
C ASN A 196 -13.29 -1.13 0.31
N VAL A 197 -12.04 -1.60 0.20
CA VAL A 197 -11.64 -2.69 -0.69
C VAL A 197 -11.12 -3.87 0.12
N ASP A 198 -11.36 -5.07 -0.38
CA ASP A 198 -10.86 -6.32 0.20
C ASP A 198 -10.08 -7.14 -0.84
N LEU A 199 -9.45 -8.23 -0.36
CA LEU A 199 -8.66 -9.16 -1.16
C LEU A 199 -9.29 -10.57 -1.18
N ASN A 200 -10.62 -10.66 -1.07
CA ASN A 200 -11.32 -11.95 -0.94
C ASN A 200 -11.31 -12.74 -2.25
N ASN A 201 -11.32 -12.05 -3.39
CA ASN A 201 -11.23 -12.65 -4.71
C ASN A 201 -9.84 -13.29 -4.92
N ASP A 202 -9.79 -14.41 -5.65
CA ASP A 202 -8.55 -15.12 -5.92
C ASP A 202 -7.73 -14.50 -7.07
N PHE A 203 -8.28 -13.55 -7.82
CA PHE A 203 -7.58 -12.75 -8.83
C PHE A 203 -7.93 -11.26 -8.67
N VAL A 204 -7.05 -10.48 -8.05
CA VAL A 204 -7.25 -9.07 -7.74
C VAL A 204 -6.26 -8.20 -8.51
N VAL A 205 -6.73 -7.11 -9.09
CA VAL A 205 -5.87 -6.14 -9.80
C VAL A 205 -6.16 -4.74 -9.31
N PHE A 206 -5.12 -4.05 -8.84
CA PHE A 206 -5.12 -2.63 -8.51
C PHE A 206 -4.71 -1.84 -9.74
N GLY A 207 -5.67 -1.20 -10.39
CA GLY A 207 -5.43 -0.29 -11.50
C GLY A 207 -5.21 1.14 -11.01
N ILE A 208 -4.06 1.73 -11.34
CA ILE A 208 -3.70 3.11 -10.94
C ILE A 208 -3.41 4.03 -12.13
N ARG A 209 -3.77 3.61 -13.36
CA ARG A 209 -3.47 4.36 -14.59
C ARG A 209 -4.01 5.78 -14.60
N ASP A 210 -5.18 5.98 -14.01
CA ASP A 210 -5.90 7.26 -14.09
C ASP A 210 -5.45 8.23 -12.98
N LEU A 211 -4.31 7.97 -12.34
CA LEU A 211 -3.64 8.88 -11.41
C LEU A 211 -2.66 9.80 -12.13
N GLU A 212 -2.39 10.96 -11.53
CA GLU A 212 -1.30 11.82 -11.97
C GLU A 212 0.04 11.07 -11.87
N GLN A 213 0.96 11.33 -12.80
CA GLN A 213 2.25 10.64 -12.85
C GLN A 213 3.10 10.83 -11.57
N SER A 214 2.93 11.96 -10.89
CA SER A 214 3.55 12.26 -9.60
C SER A 214 3.07 11.33 -8.48
N MET A 215 1.86 10.76 -8.62
CA MET A 215 1.21 9.89 -7.65
C MET A 215 1.48 8.41 -7.85
N THR A 216 1.98 8.00 -9.02
CA THR A 216 2.10 6.58 -9.36
C THR A 216 2.98 5.82 -8.36
N ASP A 217 4.13 6.37 -7.96
CA ASP A 217 5.01 5.74 -6.97
C ASP A 217 4.34 5.63 -5.59
N VAL A 218 3.70 6.71 -5.12
CA VAL A 218 2.94 6.72 -3.86
C VAL A 218 1.83 5.66 -3.87
N ALA A 219 1.05 5.60 -4.95
CA ALA A 219 -0.04 4.65 -5.09
C ALA A 219 0.44 3.20 -5.13
N MET A 220 1.51 2.92 -5.89
CA MET A 220 2.13 1.59 -5.90
C MET A 220 2.65 1.21 -4.52
N PHE A 221 3.27 2.14 -3.80
CA PHE A 221 3.73 1.92 -2.43
C PHE A 221 2.59 1.56 -1.50
N ILE A 222 1.52 2.37 -1.47
CA ILE A 222 0.35 2.15 -0.60
C ILE A 222 -0.35 0.83 -0.95
N CYS A 223 -0.50 0.51 -2.23
CA CYS A 223 -1.04 -0.78 -2.66
C CYS A 223 -0.18 -1.94 -2.15
N LEU A 224 1.13 -1.86 -2.32
CA LEU A 224 2.03 -2.92 -1.88
C LEU A 224 2.04 -3.07 -0.35
N GLU A 225 1.98 -1.95 0.39
CA GLU A 225 1.87 -1.95 1.85
C GLU A 225 0.57 -2.59 2.32
N PHE A 226 -0.56 -2.21 1.71
CA PHE A 226 -1.87 -2.78 1.98
C PHE A 226 -1.91 -4.29 1.72
N ILE A 227 -1.47 -4.72 0.53
CA ILE A 227 -1.37 -6.13 0.16
C ILE A 227 -0.49 -6.87 1.16
N TRP A 228 0.69 -6.32 1.47
CA TRP A 228 1.64 -6.97 2.36
C TRP A 228 1.10 -7.12 3.79
N ASN A 229 0.39 -6.13 4.30
CA ASN A 229 -0.26 -6.20 5.60
C ASN A 229 -1.34 -7.27 5.64
N LYS A 230 -2.22 -7.33 4.64
CA LYS A 230 -3.25 -8.39 4.54
C LYS A 230 -2.64 -9.80 4.36
N ILE A 231 -1.50 -9.93 3.69
CA ILE A 231 -0.81 -11.22 3.54
C ILE A 231 -0.21 -11.70 4.86
N LYS A 232 0.41 -10.79 5.62
CA LYS A 232 0.90 -11.10 6.97
C LYS A 232 -0.24 -11.46 7.92
N SER A 233 -1.44 -10.94 7.65
CA SER A 233 -2.58 -11.04 8.55
C SER A 233 -3.19 -12.46 8.58
N GLY A 234 -3.35 -13.15 7.43
CA GLY A 234 -3.64 -14.59 7.52
C GLY A 234 -4.33 -15.26 6.32
N ASP A 235 -4.80 -16.48 6.56
CA ASP A 235 -5.32 -17.54 5.65
C ASP A 235 -4.29 -18.57 5.11
N LYS A 236 -2.98 -18.28 5.19
CA LYS A 236 -1.87 -19.16 4.70
C LYS A 236 -1.99 -19.63 3.24
N LYS A 237 -2.89 -19.05 2.43
CA LYS A 237 -3.07 -19.41 1.02
C LYS A 237 -1.87 -18.99 0.20
N ARG A 238 -1.58 -19.79 -0.84
CA ARG A 238 -0.54 -19.50 -1.83
C ARG A 238 -0.91 -18.24 -2.59
N ARG A 239 0.01 -17.28 -2.63
CA ARG A 239 -0.19 -15.99 -3.30
C ARG A 239 0.94 -15.68 -4.27
N LEU A 240 0.59 -15.07 -5.39
CA LEU A 240 1.51 -14.47 -6.34
C LEU A 240 1.22 -12.97 -6.40
N ILE A 241 2.16 -12.17 -5.91
CA ILE A 241 2.13 -10.72 -6.03
C ILE A 241 2.89 -10.33 -7.30
N ILE A 242 2.29 -9.50 -8.14
CA ILE A 242 2.91 -8.95 -9.35
C ILE A 242 2.91 -7.44 -9.21
N VAL A 243 4.09 -6.83 -9.22
CA VAL A 243 4.24 -5.38 -9.26
C VAL A 243 4.69 -5.02 -10.66
N ASP A 244 3.74 -4.65 -11.52
CA ASP A 244 4.08 -4.28 -12.89
C ASP A 244 4.76 -2.90 -12.92
N GLU A 245 5.70 -2.72 -13.86
CA GLU A 245 6.57 -1.55 -13.94
C GLU A 245 7.25 -1.21 -12.60
N ALA A 246 7.72 -2.22 -11.85
CA ALA A 246 8.35 -2.05 -10.53
C ALA A 246 9.54 -1.06 -10.51
N TRP A 247 10.15 -0.77 -11.66
CA TRP A 247 11.17 0.27 -11.80
C TRP A 247 10.67 1.67 -11.42
N ILE A 248 9.35 1.92 -11.44
CA ILE A 248 8.75 3.17 -10.96
C ILE A 248 9.07 3.34 -9.46
N MET A 249 8.84 2.30 -8.66
CA MET A 249 9.17 2.30 -7.22
C MET A 249 10.67 2.41 -6.96
N LEU A 250 11.51 1.84 -7.84
CA LEU A 250 12.97 1.89 -7.67
C LEU A 250 13.56 3.31 -7.81
N LYS A 251 12.79 4.30 -8.30
CA LYS A 251 13.23 5.70 -8.37
C LYS A 251 13.26 6.39 -7.02
N ASN A 252 12.53 5.87 -6.04
CA ASN A 252 12.48 6.38 -4.68
C ASN A 252 13.16 5.37 -3.75
N GLU A 253 14.08 5.85 -2.93
CA GLU A 253 14.86 4.99 -2.03
C GLU A 253 13.96 4.26 -1.02
N SER A 254 12.95 4.94 -0.47
CA SER A 254 12.00 4.35 0.48
C SER A 254 11.14 3.28 -0.19
N SER A 255 10.57 3.59 -1.36
CA SER A 255 9.77 2.62 -2.13
C SER A 255 10.58 1.41 -2.58
N GLY A 256 11.79 1.63 -3.11
CA GLY A 256 12.67 0.56 -3.56
C GLY A 256 13.10 -0.37 -2.41
N ARG A 257 13.45 0.19 -1.25
CA ARG A 257 13.78 -0.61 -0.06
C ARG A 257 12.60 -1.43 0.44
N PHE A 258 11.39 -0.88 0.40
CA PHE A 258 10.18 -1.61 0.79
C PHE A 258 9.87 -2.75 -0.18
N LEU A 259 9.93 -2.50 -1.50
CA LEU A 259 9.80 -3.54 -2.52
C LEU A 259 10.83 -4.66 -2.31
N GLU A 260 12.08 -4.33 -2.01
CA GLU A 260 13.13 -5.31 -1.72
C GLU A 260 12.84 -6.12 -0.44
N LYS A 261 12.35 -5.47 0.62
CA LYS A 261 11.92 -6.12 1.87
C LYS A 261 10.83 -7.15 1.58
N VAL A 262 9.79 -6.80 0.83
CA VAL A 262 8.72 -7.71 0.44
C VAL A 262 9.28 -8.88 -0.39
N ALA A 263 10.11 -8.60 -1.40
CA ALA A 263 10.73 -9.63 -2.23
C ALA A 263 11.54 -10.67 -1.43
N LYS A 264 12.28 -10.23 -0.41
CA LYS A 264 13.10 -11.09 0.45
C LYS A 264 12.27 -11.91 1.44
N THR A 265 11.11 -11.41 1.86
CA THR A 265 10.33 -11.98 2.96
C THR A 265 9.06 -12.72 2.54
N ALA A 266 8.52 -12.46 1.35
CA ALA A 266 7.28 -13.05 0.82
C ALA A 266 7.21 -14.58 0.97
N ARG A 267 8.34 -15.27 0.74
CA ARG A 267 8.43 -16.73 0.85
C ARG A 267 8.07 -17.28 2.25
N LYS A 268 8.28 -16.49 3.31
CA LYS A 268 7.92 -16.89 4.69
C LYS A 268 6.40 -16.94 4.90
N PHE A 269 5.64 -16.21 4.07
CA PHE A 269 4.18 -16.06 4.16
C PHE A 269 3.46 -16.75 3.00
N ASN A 270 4.06 -17.80 2.44
CA ASN A 270 3.51 -18.55 1.30
C ASN A 270 3.20 -17.67 0.06
N ALA A 271 3.95 -16.58 -0.11
CA ALA A 271 3.80 -15.63 -1.20
C ALA A 271 5.06 -15.57 -2.09
N GLY A 272 4.85 -15.41 -3.39
CA GLY A 272 5.89 -15.04 -4.37
C GLY A 272 5.71 -13.58 -4.83
N LEU A 273 6.80 -12.95 -5.28
CA LEU A 273 6.78 -11.61 -5.88
C LEU A 273 7.43 -11.66 -7.26
N ILE A 274 6.71 -11.22 -8.29
CA ILE A 274 7.25 -10.90 -9.61
C ILE A 274 7.33 -9.36 -9.72
N ARG A 275 8.46 -8.86 -10.21
CA ARG A 275 8.80 -7.44 -10.32
C ARG A 275 9.53 -7.16 -11.63
#